data_AF-A0A4R4KQG5-F1
#
_entry.id   AF-A0A4R4KQG5-F1
#
_cell.length_a   1.000
_cell.length_b   1.000
_cell.length_c   1.000
_cell.angle_alpha   90.00
_cell.angle_beta   90.00
_cell.angle_gamma   90.00
#
_symmetry.space_group_name_H-M   'P 1'
#
loop_
_entity.id
_entity.type
_entity.pdbx_description
1 polymer ?
#
loop_
_entity_poly.entity_id
_entity_poly.type
_entity_poly.pdbx_seq_one_letter_code
_entity_poly.pdbx_strand_id
1 'polypeptide(L)'
;MGVYRSRHSQVWHRDEAEAEAAREILDSHVPDPESHLCVVCLVPGPCQPANAAANRLVDLGRPVLPPDPPGRWPGWRGWWGPRRRALPRPAPLLTFVWILRLAAPAAGSGARVTP
;
A
#
# COMPACT_ATOMS: atom_id res chain seq x y z
N MET A 1 34.56 -10.80 29.11
CA MET A 1 33.75 -11.71 28.27
C MET A 1 33.36 -10.93 27.01
N GLY A 2 34.10 -11.06 25.92
CA GLY A 2 33.82 -10.37 24.66
C GLY A 2 32.77 -11.13 23.85
N VAL A 3 31.66 -10.48 23.51
CA VAL A 3 30.61 -11.11 22.70
C VAL A 3 31.09 -11.15 21.24
N TYR A 4 31.52 -12.32 20.77
CA TYR A 4 31.86 -12.50 19.36
C TYR A 4 30.57 -12.42 18.52
N ARG A 5 30.35 -11.26 17.87
CA ARG A 5 29.31 -11.11 16.86
C ARG A 5 29.90 -11.46 15.50
N SER A 6 29.38 -12.51 14.89
CA SER A 6 29.74 -12.90 13.53
C SER A 6 29.43 -11.76 12.54
N ARG A 7 30.20 -11.65 11.47
CA ARG A 7 29.96 -10.64 10.40
C ARG A 7 28.53 -10.68 9.87
N HIS A 8 27.93 -11.88 9.80
CA HIS A 8 26.55 -12.05 9.35
C HIS A 8 25.52 -11.46 10.33
N SER A 9 25.74 -11.56 11.65
CA SER A 9 24.83 -10.94 12.62
C SER A 9 24.96 -9.41 12.63
N GLN A 10 26.15 -8.88 12.36
CA GLN A 10 26.35 -7.44 12.23
C GLN A 10 25.64 -6.86 11.00
N VAL A 11 25.73 -7.53 9.85
CA VAL A 11 25.01 -7.13 8.62
C VAL A 11 23.51 -7.18 8.86
N TRP A 12 22.99 -8.26 9.44
CA TRP A 12 21.57 -8.37 9.76
C TRP A 12 21.08 -7.25 10.69
N HIS A 13 21.82 -6.94 11.75
CA HIS A 13 21.45 -5.84 12.66
C HIS A 13 21.45 -4.48 11.97
N ARG A 14 22.37 -4.28 11.02
CA ARG A 14 22.41 -3.05 10.23
C ARG A 14 21.21 -2.95 9.30
N ASP A 15 20.88 -4.03 8.60
CA ASP A 15 19.72 -4.08 7.70
C ASP A 15 18.41 -3.82 8.47
N GLU A 16 18.30 -4.34 9.70
CA GLU A 16 17.14 -4.11 10.56
C GLU A 16 17.04 -2.65 11.02
N ALA A 17 18.17 -2.04 11.41
CA ALA A 17 18.22 -0.63 11.78
C ALA A 17 17.90 0.30 10.59
N GLU A 18 18.39 -0.04 9.39
CA GLU A 18 18.08 0.71 8.18
C GLU A 18 16.62 0.56 7.75
N ALA A 19 16.03 -0.63 7.92
CA ALA A 19 14.61 -0.84 7.70
C ALA A 19 13.76 -0.01 8.68
N GLU A 20 14.17 0.06 9.95
CA GLU A 20 13.46 0.85 10.95
C GLU A 20 13.50 2.35 10.64
N ALA A 21 14.68 2.87 10.29
CA ALA A 21 14.82 4.26 9.86
C ALA A 21 13.97 4.57 8.62
N ALA A 22 13.87 3.65 7.66
CA ALA A 22 13.03 3.83 6.49
C ALA A 22 11.53 3.86 6.84
N ARG A 23 11.08 3.05 7.81
CA ARG A 23 9.68 3.11 8.30
C ARG A 23 9.38 4.44 8.99
N GLU A 24 10.29 4.92 9.83
CA GLU A 24 10.15 6.22 10.50
C GLU A 24 9.98 7.37 9.50
N ILE A 25 10.72 7.33 8.38
CA ILE A 25 10.58 8.31 7.29
C ILE A 25 9.19 8.20 6.65
N LEU A 26 8.70 6.98 6.36
CA LEU A 26 7.38 6.79 5.76
C LEU A 26 6.25 7.28 6.69
N ASP A 27 6.35 6.99 7.98
CA ASP A 27 5.38 7.41 8.99
C ASP A 27 5.35 8.93 9.17
N SER A 28 6.51 9.58 9.00
CA SER A 28 6.62 11.04 9.09
C SER A 28 6.15 11.74 7.80
N HIS A 29 6.45 11.16 6.63
CA HIS A 29 6.22 11.78 5.32
C HIS A 29 4.89 11.38 4.67
N VAL A 30 3.80 11.49 5.43
CA VAL A 30 2.44 11.17 4.94
C VAL A 30 1.86 12.35 4.14
N PRO A 31 1.20 12.12 2.99
CA PRO A 31 0.46 13.17 2.29
C PRO A 31 -0.82 13.54 3.04
N ASP A 32 -1.04 14.84 3.22
CA ASP A 32 -2.29 15.38 3.75
C ASP A 32 -3.46 15.08 2.79
N PRO A 33 -4.59 14.53 3.27
CA PRO A 33 -5.69 14.10 2.41
C PRO A 33 -6.37 15.24 1.65
N GLU A 34 -6.34 16.46 2.19
CA GLU A 34 -7.02 17.62 1.60
C GLU A 34 -6.14 18.34 0.57
N SER A 35 -4.87 18.58 0.91
CA SER A 35 -3.94 19.30 0.04
C SER A 35 -3.12 18.39 -0.89
N HIS A 36 -3.09 17.08 -0.63
CA HIS A 36 -2.22 16.09 -1.29
C HIS A 36 -0.72 16.41 -1.20
N LEU A 37 -0.32 17.32 -0.31
CA LEU A 37 1.07 17.66 -0.04
C LEU A 37 1.60 16.81 1.11
N CYS A 38 2.86 16.41 1.03
CA CYS A 38 3.55 15.82 2.18
C CYS A 38 3.59 16.81 3.35
N VAL A 39 3.18 16.38 4.54
CA VAL A 39 3.14 17.23 5.74
C VAL A 39 4.51 17.77 6.18
N VAL A 40 5.59 17.11 5.79
CA VAL A 40 6.98 17.51 6.11
C VAL A 40 7.58 18.36 5.00
N CYS A 41 7.52 17.88 3.76
CA CYS A 41 8.21 18.53 2.64
C CYS A 41 7.37 19.63 1.95
N LEU A 42 6.06 19.67 2.20
CA LEU A 42 5.11 20.59 1.54
C LEU A 42 5.14 20.51 0.00
N VAL A 43 5.51 19.35 -0.54
CA VAL A 43 5.48 19.05 -1.98
C VAL A 43 4.41 18.00 -2.27
N PRO A 44 3.84 17.97 -3.48
CA PRO A 44 2.89 16.92 -3.88
C PRO A 44 3.45 15.52 -3.63
N GLY A 45 2.66 14.67 -2.97
CA GLY A 45 3.07 13.34 -2.54
C GLY A 45 3.01 12.27 -3.66
N PRO A 46 3.82 11.19 -3.55
CA PRO A 46 4.83 10.95 -2.52
C PRO A 46 6.10 11.79 -2.74
N CYS A 47 6.61 12.37 -1.66
CA CYS A 47 7.83 13.17 -1.70
C CYS A 47 9.08 12.28 -1.90
N GLN A 48 10.19 12.89 -2.35
CA GLN A 48 11.43 12.15 -2.63
C GLN A 48 11.96 11.35 -1.43
N PRO A 49 11.96 11.88 -0.18
CA PRO A 49 12.38 11.10 0.99
C PRO A 49 11.51 9.86 1.25
N ALA A 50 10.19 10.01 1.17
CA ALA A 50 9.26 8.87 1.31
C ALA A 50 9.50 7.82 0.22
N ASN A 51 9.70 8.25 -1.02
CA ASN A 51 9.97 7.34 -2.14
C ASN A 51 11.31 6.61 -1.97
N ALA A 52 12.35 7.31 -1.50
CA ALA A 52 13.66 6.72 -1.21
C ALA A 52 13.58 5.69 -0.07
N ALA A 53 12.82 6.00 0.99
CA ALA A 53 12.59 5.08 2.10
C ALA A 53 11.83 3.82 1.67
N ALA A 54 10.77 3.97 0.85
CA ALA A 54 10.04 2.85 0.27
C ALA A 54 10.96 1.94 -0.56
N ASN A 55 11.79 2.53 -1.44
CA ASN A 55 12.76 1.77 -2.23
C ASN A 55 13.79 1.07 -1.35
N ARG A 56 14.25 1.71 -0.26
CA ARG A 56 15.19 1.07 0.67
C ARG A 56 14.59 -0.17 1.34
N LEU A 57 13.31 -0.12 1.72
CA LEU A 57 12.62 -1.31 2.26
C LEU A 57 12.54 -2.43 1.21
N VAL A 58 12.24 -2.10 -0.05
CA VAL A 58 12.23 -3.07 -1.15
C VAL A 58 13.61 -3.70 -1.35
N ASP A 59 14.67 -2.89 -1.38
CA ASP A 59 16.05 -3.37 -1.51
C ASP A 59 16.47 -4.32 -0.37
N LEU A 60 15.95 -4.07 0.84
CA LEU A 60 16.16 -4.92 2.02
C LEU A 60 15.22 -6.14 2.08
N GLY A 61 14.33 -6.32 1.08
CA GLY A 61 13.33 -7.39 1.06
C GLY A 61 12.30 -7.28 2.19
N ARG A 62 11.99 -6.06 2.62
CA ARG A 62 11.03 -5.75 3.70
C ARG A 62 9.72 -5.20 3.12
N PRO A 63 8.58 -5.40 3.80
CA PRO A 63 7.31 -4.82 3.37
C PRO A 63 7.31 -3.29 3.57
N VAL A 64 6.83 -2.56 2.56
CA VAL A 64 6.72 -1.08 2.58
C VAL A 64 5.52 -0.61 3.39
N LEU A 65 4.40 -1.34 3.30
CA LEU A 65 3.23 -1.12 4.12
C LEU A 65 3.28 -2.08 5.32
N PRO A 66 2.85 -1.65 6.52
CA PRO A 66 2.61 -2.60 7.59
C PRO A 66 1.61 -3.65 7.07
N PRO A 67 1.82 -4.95 7.37
CA PRO A 67 0.83 -5.94 7.00
C PRO A 67 -0.48 -5.51 7.63
N ASP A 68 -1.55 -5.41 6.84
CA ASP A 68 -2.90 -5.23 7.37
C ASP A 68 -3.06 -6.19 8.56
N PRO A 69 -3.58 -5.73 9.72
CA PRO A 69 -3.91 -6.65 10.79
C PRO A 69 -4.72 -7.76 10.15
N PRO A 70 -4.43 -9.05 10.38
CA PRO A 70 -5.07 -10.13 9.65
C PRO A 70 -6.57 -9.96 9.85
N GLY A 71 -7.25 -9.42 8.84
CA GLY A 71 -8.69 -9.24 8.86
C GLY A 71 -9.20 -10.65 8.98
N ARG A 72 -9.65 -11.02 10.18
CA ARG A 72 -10.05 -12.36 10.63
C ARG A 72 -10.43 -13.22 9.43
N TRP A 73 -9.48 -14.01 8.90
CA TRP A 73 -9.78 -14.92 7.81
C TRP A 73 -10.87 -15.85 8.33
N PRO A 74 -12.09 -15.85 7.76
CA PRO A 74 -13.06 -16.87 8.11
C PRO A 74 -12.56 -18.16 7.45
N GLY A 75 -11.84 -18.97 8.22
CA GLY A 75 -11.56 -20.34 7.85
C GLY A 75 -10.10 -20.68 7.55
N TRP A 76 -9.22 -20.53 8.54
CA TRP A 76 -7.98 -21.32 8.61
C TRP A 76 -8.23 -22.73 9.20
N ARG A 77 -9.30 -23.38 8.75
CA ARG A 77 -9.56 -24.82 8.95
C ARG A 77 -9.76 -25.47 7.58
N GLY A 78 -8.68 -25.69 6.85
CA GLY A 78 -8.82 -26.29 5.51
C GLY A 78 -7.55 -26.80 4.82
N TRP A 79 -6.37 -26.76 5.46
CA TRP A 79 -5.14 -27.24 4.82
C TRP A 79 -5.08 -28.79 4.67
N TRP A 80 -6.16 -29.51 4.93
CA TRP A 80 -6.21 -30.97 4.76
C TRP A 80 -7.46 -31.34 3.94
N GLY A 81 -7.32 -31.43 2.61
CA GLY A 81 -8.35 -31.98 1.73
C GLY A 81 -8.05 -31.79 0.22
N PRO A 82 -8.21 -32.82 -0.64
CA PRO A 82 -7.56 -32.84 -1.94
C PRO A 82 -8.37 -32.14 -3.05
N ARG A 83 -7.68 -31.25 -3.75
CA ARG A 83 -7.78 -30.89 -5.19
C ARG A 83 -8.99 -31.50 -5.94
N ARG A 84 -10.11 -30.77 -6.02
CA ARG A 84 -11.10 -30.98 -7.09
C ARG A 84 -11.22 -29.72 -7.95
N ARG A 85 -10.91 -29.90 -9.23
CA ARG A 85 -11.08 -28.93 -10.32
C ARG A 85 -12.55 -28.48 -10.40
N ALA A 86 -12.78 -27.18 -10.51
CA ALA A 86 -14.04 -26.62 -11.04
C ALA A 86 -13.70 -25.48 -12.01
N LEU A 87 -14.27 -25.56 -13.21
CA LEU A 87 -14.10 -24.65 -14.36
C LEU A 87 -14.46 -23.18 -14.04
N PRO A 88 -13.93 -22.21 -14.82
CA PRO A 88 -14.24 -20.80 -14.63
C PRO A 88 -15.64 -20.45 -15.18
N ARG A 89 -16.47 -19.81 -14.35
CA ARG A 89 -17.69 -19.14 -14.77
C ARG A 89 -17.40 -17.63 -14.78
N PRO A 90 -17.54 -16.91 -15.91
CA PRO A 90 -17.23 -15.48 -15.95
C PRO A 90 -18.30 -14.72 -15.15
N ALA A 91 -17.87 -13.89 -14.21
CA ALA A 91 -18.75 -13.09 -13.35
C ALA A 91 -19.10 -11.75 -14.05
N PRO A 92 -20.34 -11.55 -14.53
CA PRO A 92 -20.76 -10.37 -15.29
C PRO A 92 -21.03 -9.12 -14.42
N LEU A 93 -20.57 -9.10 -13.17
CA LEU A 93 -20.88 -8.02 -12.21
C LEU A 93 -19.81 -6.93 -12.16
N LEU A 94 -18.59 -7.20 -12.62
CA LEU A 94 -17.51 -6.20 -12.67
C LEU A 94 -17.72 -5.15 -13.77
N THR A 95 -18.47 -5.48 -14.82
CA THR A 95 -18.80 -4.55 -15.91
C THR A 95 -19.86 -3.51 -15.51
N PHE A 96 -20.82 -3.86 -14.65
CA PHE A 96 -21.92 -2.93 -14.29
C PHE A 96 -21.45 -1.79 -13.37
N VAL A 97 -20.51 -2.08 -12.44
CA VAL A 97 -19.92 -1.07 -11.55
C VAL A 97 -19.05 -0.07 -12.34
N TRP A 98 -18.39 -0.52 -13.40
CA TRP A 98 -17.55 0.34 -14.25
C TRP A 98 -18.36 1.29 -15.15
N ILE A 99 -19.53 0.87 -15.67
CA ILE A 99 -20.39 1.74 -16.50
C ILE A 99 -20.96 2.91 -15.69
N LEU A 100 -21.38 2.68 -14.44
CA LEU A 100 -21.87 3.75 -13.57
C LEU A 100 -20.79 4.76 -13.19
N ARG A 101 -19.53 4.34 -13.12
CA ARG A 101 -18.41 5.22 -12.72
C ARG A 101 -17.89 6.10 -13.87
N LEU A 102 -18.08 5.69 -15.13
CA LEU A 102 -17.65 6.45 -16.31
C LEU A 102 -18.75 7.29 -16.95
N ALA A 103 -20.03 7.04 -16.64
CA ALA A 103 -21.17 7.78 -17.20
C ALA A 103 -21.58 9.04 -16.39
N ALA A 104 -20.73 9.53 -15.48
CA ALA A 104 -21.01 10.75 -14.71
C ALA A 104 -20.18 11.95 -15.23
N PRO A 105 -20.64 12.67 -16.27
CA PRO A 105 -20.29 14.07 -16.42
C PRO A 105 -21.14 14.92 -15.47
N ALA A 106 -20.46 15.76 -14.72
CA ALA A 106 -20.93 16.87 -13.89
C ALA A 106 -22.38 17.31 -14.10
N ALA A 107 -23.18 17.22 -13.03
CA ALA A 107 -24.39 18.01 -12.91
C ALA A 107 -24.00 19.49 -12.68
N GLY A 108 -24.43 20.37 -13.59
CA GLY A 108 -24.95 21.68 -13.23
C GLY A 108 -24.08 22.91 -13.49
N SER A 109 -24.37 23.62 -14.57
CA SER A 109 -24.54 25.09 -14.52
C SER A 109 -25.56 25.52 -15.58
N GLY A 110 -26.54 26.30 -15.14
CA GLY A 110 -27.74 26.59 -15.89
C GLY A 110 -27.59 27.69 -16.95
N ALA A 111 -28.50 27.65 -17.93
CA ALA A 111 -28.99 28.82 -18.64
C ALA A 111 -30.37 28.48 -19.22
N ARG A 112 -31.43 28.96 -18.55
CA ARG A 112 -32.71 29.19 -19.19
C ARG A 112 -32.53 30.33 -20.19
N VAL A 113 -32.87 30.12 -21.45
CA VAL A 113 -33.28 31.20 -22.37
C VAL A 113 -34.43 30.69 -23.23
N THR A 114 -35.59 31.27 -22.99
CA THR A 114 -36.73 31.48 -23.91
C THR A 114 -37.12 32.95 -23.72
N PRO A 115 -37.64 33.67 -24.71
CA PRO A 115 -38.52 33.21 -25.79
C PRO A 115 -37.90 33.20 -27.19
#